data_AF-A0A7X4AQ25-F1
#
_entry.id   AF-A0A7X4AQ25-F1
#
_cell.length_a   1.000
_cell.length_b   1.000
_cell.length_c   1.000
_cell.angle_alpha   90.00
_cell.angle_beta   90.00
_cell.angle_gamma   90.00
#
_symmetry.space_group_name_H-M   'P 1'
#
loop_
_entity.id
_entity.type
_entity.pdbx_description
1 polymer ?
#
loop_
_entity_poly.entity_id
_entity_poly.type
_entity_poly.pdbx_seq_one_letter_code
_entity_poly.pdbx_strand_id
1 'polypeptide(L)'
;MSKHQTQIIKTAPYQIHTISLKELVSSNKLIEFLRVEVPYGEAYGRIPFARVLYTFNGIKQEKAVPIDLDKGAFSDSSFENVFEDEVLERTFREIAPTVFQNAAPQIIEAVSKVALSG
;
A
#
# COMPACT_ATOMS: atom_id res chain seq x y z
N MET A 1 15.46 -15.68 9.54
CA MET A 1 14.94 -15.63 8.15
C MET A 1 13.45 -15.32 8.25
N SER A 2 13.05 -14.06 8.05
CA SER A 2 11.63 -13.67 8.12
C SER A 2 10.94 -14.15 6.84
N LYS A 3 10.01 -15.10 6.96
CA LYS A 3 9.24 -15.61 5.82
C LYS A 3 8.28 -14.50 5.40
N HIS A 4 8.53 -13.83 4.28
CA HIS A 4 7.54 -12.92 3.69
C HIS A 4 6.27 -13.73 3.40
N GLN A 5 5.19 -13.42 4.13
CA GLN A 5 3.93 -14.14 3.99
C GLN A 5 3.15 -13.54 2.82
N THR A 6 3.36 -14.10 1.62
CA THR A 6 2.58 -13.79 0.42
C THR A 6 1.30 -14.60 0.40
N GLN A 7 0.15 -13.96 0.19
CA GLN A 7 -1.14 -14.64 -0.03
C GLN A 7 -1.68 -14.27 -1.42
N ILE A 8 -2.19 -15.26 -2.16
CA ILE A 8 -2.77 -15.08 -3.50
C ILE A 8 -4.28 -15.28 -3.43
N ILE A 9 -5.05 -14.26 -3.83
CA ILE A 9 -6.51 -14.34 -3.95
C ILE A 9 -6.86 -14.28 -5.44
N LYS A 10 -7.59 -15.28 -5.94
CA LYS A 10 -8.06 -15.30 -7.34
C LYS A 10 -9.40 -14.57 -7.45
N THR A 11 -9.46 -13.52 -8.25
CA THR A 11 -10.70 -12.80 -8.62
C THR A 11 -10.68 -12.58 -10.12
N ALA A 12 -11.41 -13.39 -10.91
CA ALA A 12 -11.39 -13.27 -12.37
C ALA A 12 -11.65 -11.80 -12.80
N PRO A 13 -10.82 -11.19 -13.68
CA PRO A 13 -9.70 -11.74 -14.47
C PRO A 13 -8.28 -11.57 -13.87
N TYR A 14 -8.16 -11.39 -12.55
CA TYR A 14 -6.89 -11.08 -11.86
C TYR A 14 -6.55 -12.03 -10.72
N GLN A 15 -5.25 -12.14 -10.41
CA GLN A 15 -4.73 -12.69 -9.16
C GLN A 15 -4.20 -11.54 -8.30
N ILE A 16 -4.66 -11.43 -7.06
CA ILE A 16 -4.16 -10.43 -6.12
C ILE A 16 -3.06 -11.05 -5.27
N HIS A 17 -1.84 -10.54 -5.43
CA HIS A 17 -0.70 -10.86 -4.59
C HIS A 17 -0.68 -9.89 -3.42
N THR A 18 -0.84 -10.42 -2.22
CA THR A 18 -0.78 -9.65 -0.98
C THR A 18 0.60 -9.79 -0.37
N ILE A 19 1.29 -8.67 -0.15
CA ILE A 19 2.63 -8.63 0.42
C ILE A 19 2.54 -7.89 1.75
N SER A 20 2.92 -8.55 2.84
CA SER A 20 3.05 -7.89 4.15
C SER A 20 4.12 -6.81 4.07
N LEU A 21 3.79 -5.59 4.48
CA LEU A 21 4.72 -4.46 4.57
C LEU A 21 5.32 -4.31 5.98
N LYS A 22 4.79 -5.06 6.95
CA LYS A 22 5.37 -5.15 8.29
C LYS A 22 6.84 -5.55 8.19
N GLU A 23 7.69 -4.85 8.92
CA GLU A 23 9.15 -5.02 8.93
C GLU A 23 9.87 -4.62 7.62
N LEU A 24 9.15 -4.38 6.53
CA LEU A 24 9.71 -3.99 5.23
C LEU A 24 9.67 -2.49 4.96
N VAL A 25 8.70 -1.81 5.56
CA VAL A 25 8.50 -0.38 5.38
C VAL A 25 8.54 0.29 6.74
N SER A 26 9.37 1.32 6.85
CA SER A 26 9.46 2.14 8.04
C SER A 26 8.11 2.81 8.31
N SER A 27 7.53 2.53 9.48
CA SER A 27 6.33 3.21 9.96
C SER A 27 6.70 4.51 10.68
N ASN A 28 5.73 5.41 10.80
CA ASN A 28 5.82 6.52 11.76
C ASN A 28 4.87 6.27 12.94
N LYS A 29 4.82 7.20 13.90
CA LYS A 29 3.97 7.06 15.11
C LYS A 29 2.47 7.00 14.82
N LEU A 30 2.02 7.51 13.68
CA LEU A 30 0.60 7.66 13.34
C LEU A 30 0.16 6.75 12.21
N ILE A 31 1.02 6.38 11.28
CA ILE A 31 0.72 5.60 10.08
C ILE A 31 1.62 4.37 10.07
N GLU A 32 0.97 3.20 10.13
CA GLU A 32 1.63 1.90 9.98
C GLU A 32 1.19 1.26 8.66
N PHE A 33 2.15 0.88 7.82
CA PHE A 33 1.89 0.19 6.56
C PHE A 33 1.71 -1.31 6.82
N LEU A 34 0.52 -1.84 6.52
CA LEU A 34 0.19 -3.23 6.82
C LEU A 34 0.58 -4.17 5.68
N ARG A 35 0.09 -3.87 4.48
CA ARG A 35 0.29 -4.70 3.30
C ARG A 35 0.04 -3.92 2.02
N VAL A 36 0.58 -4.42 0.92
CA VAL A 36 0.25 -3.99 -0.43
C VAL A 36 -0.42 -5.12 -1.19
N GLU A 37 -1.49 -4.79 -1.91
CA GLU A 37 -2.24 -5.69 -2.77
C GLU A 37 -1.93 -5.33 -4.22
N VAL A 38 -1.28 -6.26 -4.93
CA VAL A 38 -0.82 -6.08 -6.31
C VAL A 38 -1.62 -7.00 -7.22
N PRO A 39 -2.39 -6.47 -8.18
CA PRO A 39 -3.08 -7.27 -9.17
C PRO A 39 -2.14 -7.74 -10.27
N TYR A 40 -2.26 -9.02 -10.63
CA TYR A 40 -1.60 -9.68 -11.75
C TYR A 40 -2.67 -10.16 -12.73
N GLY A 41 -2.60 -9.70 -13.97
CA GLY A 41 -3.46 -10.18 -15.05
C GLY A 41 -2.86 -11.43 -15.69
N GLU A 42 -3.69 -12.42 -16.02
CA GLU A 42 -3.21 -13.68 -16.60
C GLU A 42 -2.45 -13.49 -17.93
N ALA A 43 -2.83 -12.48 -18.74
CA ALA A 43 -2.21 -12.19 -20.03
C ALA A 43 -1.11 -11.11 -19.98
N TYR A 44 -1.12 -10.25 -18.96
CA TYR A 44 -0.30 -9.03 -18.93
C TYR A 44 0.74 -9.01 -17.79
N GLY A 45 0.68 -9.97 -16.87
CA GLY A 45 1.56 -10.01 -15.70
C GLY A 45 1.21 -8.93 -14.68
N ARG A 46 2.23 -8.33 -14.05
CA ARG A 46 2.07 -7.31 -13.00
C ARG A 46 1.43 -6.05 -13.58
N ILE A 47 0.29 -5.65 -13.03
CA ILE A 47 -0.31 -4.35 -13.34
C ILE A 47 0.44 -3.26 -12.57
N PRO A 48 0.72 -2.09 -13.18
CA PRO A 48 1.50 -1.03 -12.52
C PRO A 48 0.79 -0.38 -11.33
N PHE A 49 -0.47 -0.71 -11.05
CA PHE A 49 -1.22 -0.13 -9.95
C PHE A 49 -1.40 -1.13 -8.80
N ALA A 50 -1.08 -0.70 -7.59
CA ALA A 50 -1.32 -1.47 -6.38
C ALA A 50 -2.11 -0.67 -5.34
N ARG A 51 -2.57 -1.35 -4.29
CA ARG A 51 -3.32 -0.74 -3.19
C ARG A 51 -2.59 -0.97 -1.88
N VAL A 52 -2.33 0.10 -1.14
CA VAL A 52 -1.64 0.06 0.15
C VAL A 52 -2.66 0.18 1.27
N LEU A 53 -2.69 -0.84 2.14
CA LEU A 53 -3.51 -0.83 3.34
C LEU A 53 -2.64 -0.45 4.54
N TYR A 54 -3.21 0.33 5.43
CA TYR A 54 -2.50 0.97 6.53
C TYR A 54 -3.39 1.11 7.76
N THR A 55 -2.78 1.45 8.90
CA THR A 55 -3.49 2.00 10.06
C THR A 55 -3.21 3.49 10.18
N PHE A 56 -4.16 4.24 10.71
CA PHE A 56 -3.97 5.59 11.19
C PHE A 56 -4.31 5.65 12.67
N ASN A 57 -3.35 6.08 13.49
CA ASN A 57 -3.41 6.05 14.95
C ASN A 57 -3.82 4.68 15.52
N GLY A 58 -3.27 3.60 14.94
CA GLY A 58 -3.59 2.21 15.31
C GLY A 58 -4.94 1.69 14.78
N ILE A 59 -5.76 2.54 14.17
CA ILE A 59 -7.05 2.14 13.57
C ILE A 59 -6.82 1.74 12.12
N LYS A 60 -7.18 0.51 11.77
CA LYS A 60 -7.11 0.02 10.39
C LYS A 60 -8.06 0.79 9.49
N GLN A 61 -7.56 1.28 8.37
CA GLN A 61 -8.35 2.01 7.40
C GLN A 61 -9.04 1.05 6.42
N GLU A 62 -10.31 1.32 6.13
CA GLU A 62 -11.08 0.56 5.12
C GLU A 62 -10.69 0.98 3.70
N LYS A 63 -10.41 2.27 3.50
CA LYS A 63 -9.98 2.83 2.22
C LYS A 63 -8.47 2.66 2.05
N ALA A 64 -8.09 1.79 1.11
CA ALA A 64 -6.68 1.64 0.70
C ALA A 64 -6.23 2.81 -0.18
N VAL A 65 -4.93 3.12 -0.15
CA VAL A 65 -4.33 4.19 -0.98
C VAL A 65 -3.72 3.57 -2.25
N PRO A 66 -4.17 3.96 -3.46
CA PRO A 66 -3.58 3.50 -4.71
C PRO A 66 -2.17 4.08 -4.91
N ILE A 67 -1.26 3.24 -5.39
CA ILE A 67 0.09 3.61 -5.82
C ILE A 67 0.31 3.18 -7.28
N ASP A 68 0.88 4.07 -8.08
CA ASP A 68 1.51 3.76 -9.36
C ASP A 68 2.94 3.27 -9.07
N LEU A 69 3.16 1.96 -9.18
CA LEU A 69 4.41 1.26 -8.87
C LEU A 69 5.54 1.62 -9.82
N ASP A 70 5.24 2.04 -11.04
CA ASP A 70 6.26 2.43 -12.02
C ASP A 70 6.75 3.86 -11.76
N LYS A 71 5.89 4.71 -11.19
CA LYS A 71 6.23 6.10 -10.82
C LYS A 71 6.59 6.29 -9.36
N GLY A 72 6.26 5.34 -8.49
CA GLY A 72 6.36 5.50 -7.03
C GLY A 72 5.50 6.64 -6.51
N ALA A 73 4.33 6.85 -7.11
CA ALA A 73 3.46 7.98 -6.82
C ALA A 73 2.10 7.50 -6.30
N PHE A 74 1.62 8.15 -5.24
CA PHE A 74 0.27 7.97 -4.74
C PHE A 74 -0.67 8.99 -5.38
N SER A 75 -1.96 8.65 -5.50
CA SER A 75 -2.95 9.62 -5.98
C SER A 75 -3.30 10.62 -4.87
N ASP A 76 -3.07 11.92 -5.10
CA ASP A 76 -3.32 12.97 -4.10
C ASP A 76 -4.76 12.98 -3.56
N SER A 77 -5.74 12.71 -4.43
CA SER A 77 -7.16 12.60 -4.06
C SER A 77 -7.48 11.47 -3.08
N SER A 78 -6.52 10.57 -2.84
CA SER A 78 -6.67 9.47 -1.87
C SER A 78 -6.58 9.96 -0.43
N PHE A 79 -6.02 11.15 -0.20
CA PHE A 79 -5.82 11.73 1.12
C PHE A 79 -6.92 12.72 1.52
N GLU A 80 -8.04 12.73 0.79
CA GLU A 80 -9.19 13.60 1.05
C GLU A 80 -10.44 12.78 1.37
N ASN A 81 -11.26 13.34 2.27
CA ASN A 81 -12.51 12.80 2.78
C ASN A 81 -12.35 11.34 3.24
N VAL A 82 -11.32 11.10 4.07
CA VAL A 82 -11.05 9.78 4.64
C VAL A 82 -11.79 9.61 5.96
N PHE A 83 -11.90 10.68 6.74
CA PHE A 83 -12.57 10.71 8.04
C PHE A 83 -13.71 11.73 8.04
N GLU A 84 -14.81 11.40 8.75
CA GLU A 84 -15.90 12.35 9.02
C GLU A 84 -15.51 13.39 10.09
N ASP A 85 -14.59 13.04 10.99
CA ASP A 85 -14.05 13.96 11.99
C ASP A 85 -13.09 14.95 11.32
N GLU A 86 -13.44 16.24 11.34
CA GLU A 86 -12.68 17.30 10.67
C GLU A 86 -11.26 17.48 11.21
N VAL A 87 -11.03 17.27 12.51
CA VAL A 87 -9.71 17.43 13.13
C VAL A 87 -8.82 16.26 12.72
N LEU A 88 -9.37 15.06 12.75
CA LEU A 88 -8.70 13.84 12.33
C LEU A 88 -8.38 13.88 10.83
N GLU A 89 -9.35 14.29 10.00
CA GLU A 89 -9.21 14.47 8.56
C GLU A 89 -8.11 15.48 8.23
N ARG A 90 -8.12 16.65 8.87
CA ARG A 90 -7.07 17.65 8.68
C ARG A 90 -5.69 17.12 9.07
N THR A 91 -5.60 16.47 10.22
CA THR A 91 -4.34 15.87 10.71
C THR A 91 -3.81 14.83 9.73
N PHE A 92 -4.69 13.96 9.22
CA PHE A 92 -4.32 12.95 8.24
C PHE A 92 -3.83 13.60 6.94
N ARG A 93 -4.61 14.54 6.38
CA ARG A 93 -4.28 15.23 5.13
C ARG A 93 -2.94 15.98 5.19
N GLU A 94 -2.61 16.55 6.34
CA GLU A 94 -1.34 17.26 6.54
C GLU A 94 -0.12 16.32 6.49
N ILE A 95 -0.23 15.11 7.06
CA ILE A 95 0.94 14.22 7.20
C ILE A 95 1.00 13.14 6.12
N ALA A 96 -0.14 12.65 5.65
CA ALA A 96 -0.22 11.44 4.83
C ALA A 96 0.56 11.57 3.51
N PRO A 97 0.44 12.66 2.73
CA PRO A 97 1.18 12.77 1.47
C PRO A 97 2.68 12.57 1.64
N THR A 98 3.28 13.23 2.64
CA THR A 98 4.72 13.14 2.92
C THR A 98 5.11 11.74 3.40
N VAL A 99 4.32 11.16 4.31
CA VAL A 99 4.62 9.84 4.89
C VAL A 99 4.52 8.73 3.83
N PHE A 100 3.48 8.77 3.00
CA PHE A 100 3.32 7.84 1.89
C PHE A 100 4.43 8.03 0.85
N GLN A 101 4.76 9.26 0.46
CA GLN A 101 5.83 9.53 -0.49
C GLN A 101 7.19 8.99 -0.01
N ASN A 102 7.51 9.13 1.27
CA ASN A 102 8.73 8.59 1.87
C ASN A 102 8.74 7.05 1.94
N ALA A 103 7.57 6.42 2.02
CA ALA A 103 7.42 4.97 2.03
C ALA A 103 7.45 4.35 0.62
N ALA A 104 7.17 5.13 -0.43
CA ALA A 104 7.04 4.64 -1.80
C ALA A 104 8.23 3.78 -2.27
N PRO A 105 9.50 4.18 -2.06
CA PRO A 105 10.64 3.38 -2.50
C PRO A 105 10.71 2.00 -1.83
N GLN A 106 10.42 1.94 -0.52
CA GLN A 106 10.44 0.68 0.26
C GLN A 106 9.30 -0.25 -0.17
N ILE A 107 8.12 0.32 -0.48
CA ILE A 107 6.98 -0.45 -1.00
C ILE A 107 7.31 -1.03 -2.37
N ILE A 108 7.89 -0.24 -3.28
CA ILE A 108 8.30 -0.73 -4.61
C ILE A 108 9.36 -1.82 -4.50
N GLU A 109 10.32 -1.66 -3.60
CA GLU A 109 11.35 -2.67 -3.35
C GLU A 109 10.73 -3.98 -2.83
N ALA A 110 9.80 -3.90 -1.88
CA ALA A 110 9.08 -5.06 -1.36
C ALA A 110 8.30 -5.79 -2.46
N VAL A 111 7.62 -5.05 -3.35
CA VAL A 111 6.91 -5.63 -4.50
C VAL A 111 7.86 -6.31 -5.48
N SER A 112 8.98 -5.66 -5.78
CA SER A 112 9.96 -6.16 -6.77
C SER A 112 10.64 -7.45 -6.31
N LYS A 113 10.96 -7.58 -5.01
CA LYS A 113 11.54 -8.81 -4.44
C LYS A 113 10.62 -10.02 -4.60
N VAL A 114 9.31 -9.82 -4.48
CA VAL A 114 8.32 -10.90 -4.64
C VAL A 114 8.17 -11.28 -6.12
N ALA A 115 8.22 -10.31 -7.05
CA ALA A 115 8.17 -10.58 -8.48
C ALA A 115 9.38 -11.39 -9.01
N LEU A 116 10.54 -11.28 -8.36
CA LEU A 116 11.76 -12.04 -8.70
C LEU A 116 11.82 -13.45 -8.08
N SER A 117 10.89 -13.78 -7.19
CA SER A 117 10.87 -15.05 -6.46
C SER A 117 9.83 -16.05 -6.98
N GLY A 118 9.08 -15.67 -8.03
CA GLY A 118 7.98 -16.45 -8.62
C GLY A 118 8.31 -16.96 -10.02
#